data_AF-A0A954F4V3-F1
#
_entry.id   AF-A0A954F4V3-F1
#
_cell.length_a   1.000
_cell.length_b   1.000
_cell.length_c   1.000
_cell.angle_alpha   90.00
_cell.angle_beta   90.00
_cell.angle_gamma   90.00
#
_symmetry.space_group_name_H-M   'P 1'
#
loop_
_entity.id
_entity.type
_entity.pdbx_description
1 polymer ?
#
loop_
_entity_poly.entity_id
_entity_poly.type
_entity_poly.pdbx_seq_one_letter_code
_entity_poly.pdbx_strand_id
1 'polypeptide(L)'
;ERHSPALQGTPMDRLIDEWREVHPDFVEHVEPLLLSSFTGIFEVGDLVERQGAWLRDITGFGEFALQEPRAATELRTGDLLVGRLYPVPGSLHVASGHSVWMRSPELSKALQADLNRLYGEGAKILRLSAPELETMFFHPTAPHRKAQRPTPTESTQEAKDAILEAREFLTLAGWSRERINEFFDALRRNPVDPAALAASPEDPVGQALELFAFETQVDLTEARRILTQASLATSRLQVGGEAPKEACDELTEETQAALARIAAARASGADMEPLIQELELSLGLPIGGEDEDPGQAPDFPGVVGAMVSEFQWDLERQGKGDAKRGARLQPFAEYCRTIGAFEDLSRREVLTFCCFWSQEQRLFHGDADTLETLDALEAFTHWAQEEHEMPLHDECAELLAKLATSLPRIVRLNRSLSPRSANDGDAGQLYTVAENPESNTSMVWLDRSGEPCTANLPEGLGAALEPGDLVRAQLDWEGPAKVFCAYPPEASELHRDSNAD
;
A
#
# COMPACT_ATOMS: atom_id res chain seq x y z
N GLU A 1 0.81 -5.28 -8.29
CA GLU A 1 1.13 -4.68 -6.98
C GLU A 1 2.07 -3.49 -7.20
N ARG A 2 2.31 -2.66 -6.18
CA ARG A 2 3.37 -1.64 -6.21
C ARG A 2 4.44 -2.00 -5.18
N HIS A 3 5.66 -1.53 -5.37
CA HIS A 3 6.74 -1.73 -4.40
C HIS A 3 6.26 -1.36 -2.99
N SER A 4 6.33 -2.33 -2.08
CA SER A 4 5.87 -2.19 -0.72
C SER A 4 7.09 -2.21 0.20
N PRO A 5 7.37 -1.10 0.91
CA PRO A 5 8.40 -1.08 1.94
C PRO A 5 8.17 -2.20 2.97
N ALA A 6 6.91 -2.38 3.42
CA ALA A 6 6.49 -3.44 4.34
C ALA A 6 6.57 -4.88 3.79
N LEU A 7 6.91 -5.07 2.51
CA LEU A 7 7.19 -6.40 1.95
C LEU A 7 8.65 -6.53 1.48
N GLN A 8 9.46 -5.50 1.69
CA GLN A 8 10.80 -5.33 1.12
C GLN A 8 10.83 -5.56 -0.40
N GLY A 9 9.79 -5.09 -1.09
CA GLY A 9 9.62 -5.30 -2.53
C GLY A 9 8.16 -5.40 -2.96
N THR A 10 7.97 -5.84 -4.19
CA THR A 10 6.72 -6.37 -4.72
C THR A 10 6.64 -7.86 -4.39
N PRO A 11 5.44 -8.47 -4.31
CA PRO A 11 5.34 -9.93 -4.22
C PRO A 11 6.05 -10.66 -5.37
N MET A 12 6.21 -10.00 -6.52
CA MET A 12 6.99 -10.52 -7.63
C MET A 12 8.49 -10.62 -7.29
N ASP A 13 9.05 -9.68 -6.52
CA ASP A 13 10.46 -9.73 -6.10
C ASP A 13 10.77 -10.99 -5.29
N ARG A 14 9.79 -11.52 -4.54
CA ARG A 14 9.95 -12.77 -3.76
C ARG A 14 9.88 -14.03 -4.62
N LEU A 15 9.17 -13.96 -5.75
CA LEU A 15 8.96 -15.08 -6.65
C LEU A 15 9.91 -15.03 -7.86
N ILE A 16 10.72 -13.96 -7.99
CA ILE A 16 11.52 -13.74 -9.19
C ILE A 16 12.64 -14.77 -9.32
N ASP A 17 13.21 -15.24 -8.20
CA ASP A 17 14.25 -16.26 -8.21
C ASP A 17 13.71 -17.62 -8.68
N GLU A 18 12.56 -18.05 -8.15
CA GLU A 18 11.87 -19.27 -8.62
C GLU A 18 11.48 -19.15 -10.10
N TRP A 19 11.00 -17.97 -10.52
CA TRP A 19 10.67 -17.71 -11.91
C TRP A 19 11.91 -17.76 -12.83
N ARG A 20 13.05 -17.20 -12.40
CA ARG A 20 14.34 -17.24 -13.12
C ARG A 20 14.80 -18.68 -13.34
N GLU A 21 14.64 -19.55 -12.34
CA GLU A 21 15.01 -20.96 -12.44
C GLU A 21 14.17 -21.70 -13.50
N VAL A 22 12.89 -21.38 -13.60
CA VAL A 22 11.96 -22.00 -14.57
C VAL A 22 12.10 -21.40 -15.97
N HIS A 23 12.47 -20.12 -16.07
CA HIS A 23 12.48 -19.36 -17.33
C HIS A 23 13.84 -18.67 -17.63
N PRO A 24 14.98 -19.39 -17.60
CA PRO A 24 16.31 -18.79 -17.71
C PRO A 24 16.51 -18.02 -19.04
N ASP A 25 15.90 -18.49 -20.12
CA ASP A 25 16.02 -17.88 -21.45
C ASP A 25 15.29 -16.53 -21.59
N PHE A 26 14.43 -16.17 -20.63
CA PHE A 26 13.59 -14.97 -20.67
C PHE A 26 14.01 -13.90 -19.66
N VAL A 27 14.95 -14.23 -18.78
CA VAL A 27 15.40 -13.37 -17.66
C VAL A 27 15.75 -11.97 -18.14
N GLU A 28 16.67 -11.83 -19.10
CA GLU A 28 17.14 -10.52 -19.54
C GLU A 28 16.04 -9.61 -20.10
N HIS A 29 14.93 -10.16 -20.60
CA HIS A 29 13.94 -9.42 -21.38
C HIS A 29 12.60 -9.26 -20.65
N VAL A 30 12.21 -10.23 -19.82
CA VAL A 30 10.88 -10.30 -19.21
C VAL A 30 10.91 -9.91 -17.73
N GLU A 31 11.98 -10.23 -17.01
CA GLU A 31 12.09 -9.90 -15.59
C GLU A 31 11.95 -8.39 -15.31
N PRO A 32 12.65 -7.47 -16.02
CA PRO A 32 12.47 -6.04 -15.77
C PRO A 32 11.03 -5.58 -15.98
N LEU A 33 10.32 -6.20 -16.93
CA LEU A 33 8.92 -5.92 -17.23
C LEU A 33 8.01 -6.41 -16.10
N LEU A 34 8.28 -7.59 -15.54
CA LEU A 34 7.53 -8.17 -14.43
C LEU A 34 7.70 -7.33 -13.16
N LEU A 35 8.94 -7.00 -12.78
CA LEU A 35 9.25 -6.23 -11.59
C LEU A 35 8.70 -4.80 -11.64
N SER A 36 8.69 -4.20 -12.83
CA SER A 36 8.20 -2.84 -13.05
C SER A 36 6.70 -2.78 -13.39
N SER A 37 6.02 -3.93 -13.46
CA SER A 37 4.58 -3.98 -13.75
C SER A 37 3.75 -3.70 -12.50
N PHE A 38 2.57 -3.11 -12.69
CA PHE A 38 1.67 -2.81 -11.58
C PHE A 38 0.20 -3.00 -11.95
N THR A 39 -0.60 -3.26 -10.92
CA THR A 39 -2.04 -3.51 -11.01
C THR A 39 -2.79 -2.26 -10.60
N GLY A 40 -3.92 -1.99 -11.23
CA GLY A 40 -4.74 -0.83 -10.88
C GLY A 40 -6.08 -0.79 -11.58
N ILE A 41 -6.84 0.23 -11.20
CA ILE A 41 -8.05 0.65 -11.90
C ILE A 41 -7.73 1.99 -12.53
N PHE A 42 -7.92 2.07 -13.84
CA PHE A 42 -7.50 3.20 -14.64
C PHE A 42 -8.72 3.80 -15.34
N GLU A 43 -8.87 5.11 -15.29
CA GLU A 43 -9.82 5.83 -16.13
C GLU A 43 -9.10 6.32 -17.39
N VAL A 44 -9.71 6.08 -18.55
CA VAL A 44 -9.22 6.58 -19.83
C VAL A 44 -9.46 8.10 -19.88
N GLY A 45 -8.37 8.87 -19.91
CA GLY A 45 -8.38 10.31 -20.13
C GLY A 45 -8.37 10.65 -21.62
N ASP A 46 -7.25 11.20 -22.08
CA ASP A 46 -7.09 11.62 -23.47
C ASP A 46 -6.75 10.46 -24.40
N LEU A 47 -7.39 10.45 -25.58
CA LEU A 47 -7.10 9.47 -26.63
C LEU A 47 -6.22 10.09 -27.70
N VAL A 48 -5.17 9.36 -28.08
CA VAL A 48 -4.30 9.75 -29.19
C VAL A 48 -4.54 8.78 -30.33
N GLU A 49 -5.17 9.28 -31.40
CA GLU A 49 -5.64 8.46 -32.51
C GLU A 49 -4.54 7.54 -33.05
N ARG A 50 -4.81 6.23 -33.07
CA ARG A 50 -3.89 5.14 -33.53
C ARG A 50 -2.59 5.00 -32.75
N GLN A 51 -2.40 5.73 -31.66
CA GLN A 51 -1.21 5.62 -30.81
C GLN A 51 -1.55 4.97 -29.48
N GLY A 52 -2.67 5.36 -28.86
CA GLY A 52 -2.95 4.92 -27.50
C GLY A 52 -3.93 5.79 -26.72
N ALA A 53 -3.78 5.74 -25.40
CA ALA A 53 -4.58 6.50 -24.45
C ALA A 53 -3.75 6.96 -23.25
N TRP A 54 -4.10 8.09 -22.66
CA TRP A 54 -3.68 8.43 -21.31
C TRP A 54 -4.60 7.76 -20.30
N LEU A 55 -4.01 7.08 -19.34
CA LEU A 55 -4.69 6.38 -18.27
C LEU A 55 -4.43 7.10 -16.96
N ARG A 56 -5.48 7.39 -16.20
CA ARG A 56 -5.40 7.95 -14.86
C ARG A 56 -5.73 6.87 -13.84
N ASP A 57 -4.78 6.52 -12.98
CA ASP A 57 -5.00 5.57 -11.88
C ASP A 57 -5.83 6.22 -10.79
N ILE A 58 -7.02 5.68 -10.56
CA ILE A 58 -7.98 6.23 -9.60
C ILE A 58 -7.73 5.76 -8.17
N THR A 59 -6.86 4.78 -7.97
CA THR A 59 -6.47 4.22 -6.66
C THR A 59 -5.10 4.70 -6.16
N GLY A 60 -4.21 5.07 -7.07
CA GLY A 60 -2.79 5.31 -6.80
C GLY A 60 -2.21 6.62 -7.34
N PHE A 61 -3.06 7.55 -7.79
CA PHE A 61 -2.71 8.93 -8.17
C PHE A 61 -1.55 9.05 -9.18
N GLY A 62 -1.60 8.28 -10.28
CA GLY A 62 -0.62 8.34 -11.36
C GLY A 62 -1.26 8.45 -12.73
N GLU A 63 -0.52 9.00 -13.69
CA GLU A 63 -0.91 9.04 -15.11
C GLU A 63 0.06 8.20 -15.94
N PHE A 64 -0.48 7.39 -16.84
CA PHE A 64 0.27 6.41 -17.62
C PHE A 64 -0.12 6.49 -19.09
N ALA A 65 0.88 6.56 -19.97
CA ALA A 65 0.66 6.49 -21.41
C ALA A 65 0.53 5.02 -21.84
N LEU A 66 -0.65 4.63 -22.33
CA LEU A 66 -0.93 3.30 -22.86
C LEU A 66 -0.64 3.27 -24.36
N GLN A 67 0.31 2.44 -24.78
CA GLN A 67 0.62 2.13 -26.18
C GLN A 67 -0.21 0.91 -26.64
N GLU A 68 -1.48 1.13 -26.92
CA GLU A 68 -2.34 0.06 -27.46
C GLU A 68 -3.14 0.58 -28.66
N PRO A 69 -2.56 0.50 -29.88
CA PRO A 69 -3.15 1.07 -31.09
C PRO A 69 -4.54 0.51 -31.42
N ARG A 70 -4.82 -0.73 -31.04
CA ARG A 70 -6.14 -1.36 -31.24
C ARG A 70 -7.15 -0.84 -30.23
N ALA A 71 -6.77 -0.77 -28.95
CA ALA A 71 -7.65 -0.22 -27.91
C ALA A 71 -7.95 1.26 -28.15
N ALA A 72 -7.02 2.06 -28.71
CA ALA A 72 -7.26 3.45 -29.06
C ALA A 72 -8.44 3.66 -30.05
N THR A 73 -8.85 2.62 -30.78
CA THR A 73 -10.01 2.67 -31.68
C THR A 73 -11.34 2.29 -31.01
N GLU A 74 -11.29 1.60 -29.87
CA GLU A 74 -12.47 1.07 -29.16
C GLU A 74 -12.76 1.79 -27.84
N LEU A 75 -11.70 2.26 -27.18
CA LEU A 75 -11.76 3.03 -25.95
C LEU A 75 -12.36 4.42 -26.18
N ARG A 76 -13.00 4.94 -25.13
CA ARG A 76 -13.52 6.31 -25.05
C ARG A 76 -13.02 6.93 -23.76
N THR A 77 -12.84 8.25 -23.76
CA THR A 77 -12.63 9.02 -22.53
C THR A 77 -13.73 8.70 -21.52
N GLY A 78 -13.33 8.37 -20.29
CA GLY A 78 -14.18 7.93 -19.20
C GLY A 78 -14.44 6.42 -19.12
N ASP A 79 -13.96 5.62 -20.07
CA ASP A 79 -13.96 4.16 -19.93
C ASP A 79 -13.02 3.75 -18.78
N LEU A 80 -13.36 2.66 -18.07
CA LEU A 80 -12.51 2.10 -17.04
C LEU A 80 -11.70 0.94 -17.62
N LEU A 81 -10.42 0.85 -17.30
CA LEU A 81 -9.54 -0.27 -17.56
C LEU A 81 -9.08 -0.85 -16.23
N VAL A 82 -9.30 -2.14 -16.02
CA VAL A 82 -8.94 -2.87 -14.81
C VAL A 82 -7.96 -3.97 -15.19
N GLY A 83 -6.78 -3.97 -14.56
CA GLY A 83 -5.78 -5.00 -14.84
C GLY A 83 -4.37 -4.58 -14.48
N ARG A 84 -3.41 -5.18 -15.17
CA ARG A 84 -1.97 -4.94 -14.98
C ARG A 84 -1.41 -4.20 -16.19
N LEU A 85 -0.58 -3.18 -15.93
CA LEU A 85 0.20 -2.49 -16.95
C LEU A 85 1.66 -2.95 -16.90
N TYR A 86 2.24 -3.21 -18.06
CA TYR A 86 3.66 -3.52 -18.23
C TYR A 86 4.34 -2.32 -18.90
N PRO A 87 5.45 -1.82 -18.35
CA PRO A 87 6.19 -0.73 -18.99
C PRO A 87 6.85 -1.23 -20.27
N VAL A 88 6.96 -0.35 -21.26
CA VAL A 88 7.72 -0.57 -22.49
C VAL A 88 8.58 0.67 -22.78
N PRO A 89 9.61 0.59 -23.64
CA PRO A 89 10.52 1.70 -23.87
C PRO A 89 9.81 3.02 -24.22
N GLY A 90 10.32 4.14 -23.69
CA GLY A 90 9.79 5.48 -23.93
C GLY A 90 8.71 5.94 -22.96
N SER A 91 8.71 5.44 -21.72
CA SER A 91 7.71 5.77 -20.67
C SER A 91 6.28 5.39 -21.06
N LEU A 92 6.15 4.41 -21.96
CA LEU A 92 4.89 3.87 -22.43
C LEU A 92 4.56 2.59 -21.67
N HIS A 93 3.30 2.16 -21.74
CA HIS A 93 2.81 0.96 -21.09
C HIS A 93 1.93 0.15 -22.04
N VAL A 94 1.90 -1.17 -21.85
CA VAL A 94 0.93 -2.06 -22.50
C VAL A 94 0.06 -2.72 -21.43
N ALA A 95 -1.23 -2.88 -21.73
CA ALA A 95 -2.13 -3.58 -20.83
C ALA A 95 -1.90 -5.09 -20.94
N SER A 96 -1.97 -5.79 -19.81
CA SER A 96 -2.02 -7.25 -19.78
C SER A 96 -3.15 -7.76 -20.67
N GLY A 97 -2.96 -8.88 -21.35
CA GLY A 97 -4.02 -9.55 -22.12
C GLY A 97 -5.23 -9.98 -21.28
N HIS A 98 -5.08 -9.99 -19.94
CA HIS A 98 -6.15 -10.27 -18.99
C HIS A 98 -6.84 -9.00 -18.46
N SER A 99 -6.47 -7.82 -18.96
CA SER A 99 -7.11 -6.57 -18.55
C SER A 99 -8.49 -6.48 -19.18
N VAL A 100 -9.45 -5.96 -18.43
CA VAL A 100 -10.81 -5.72 -18.91
C VAL A 100 -11.05 -4.24 -18.96
N TRP A 101 -11.68 -3.78 -20.04
CA TRP A 101 -12.25 -2.44 -20.09
C TRP A 101 -13.77 -2.49 -20.00
N MET A 102 -14.34 -1.49 -19.34
CA MET A 102 -15.75 -1.37 -19.09
C MET A 102 -16.22 0.04 -19.40
N ARG A 103 -17.36 0.12 -20.09
CA ARG A 103 -18.05 1.38 -20.36
C ARG A 103 -19.29 1.48 -19.48
N SER A 104 -19.14 2.03 -18.28
CA SER A 104 -20.26 2.40 -17.41
C SER A 104 -19.92 3.64 -16.60
N PRO A 105 -20.47 4.81 -16.97
CA PRO A 105 -20.34 6.03 -16.19
C PRO A 105 -20.89 5.89 -14.77
N GLU A 106 -21.92 5.04 -14.58
CA GLU A 106 -22.50 4.74 -13.28
C GLU A 106 -21.52 3.98 -12.39
N LEU A 107 -20.83 2.97 -12.93
CA LEU A 107 -19.80 2.23 -12.21
C LEU A 107 -18.63 3.14 -11.83
N SER A 108 -18.14 3.95 -12.77
CA SER A 108 -17.05 4.91 -12.51
C SER A 108 -17.43 5.87 -11.37
N LYS A 109 -18.64 6.44 -11.41
CA LYS A 109 -19.13 7.31 -10.32
C LYS A 109 -19.29 6.59 -8.99
N ALA A 110 -19.83 5.36 -9.00
CA ALA A 110 -20.01 4.58 -7.78
C ALA A 110 -18.65 4.25 -7.14
N LEU A 111 -17.71 3.78 -7.94
CA LEU A 111 -16.37 3.44 -7.49
C LEU A 111 -15.65 4.69 -6.96
N GLN A 112 -15.74 5.82 -7.66
CA GLN A 112 -15.14 7.07 -7.18
C GLN A 112 -15.77 7.58 -5.89
N ALA A 113 -17.09 7.40 -5.69
CA ALA A 113 -17.75 7.71 -4.43
C ALA A 113 -17.27 6.80 -3.28
N ASP A 114 -17.10 5.49 -3.55
CA ASP A 114 -16.57 4.55 -2.57
C ASP A 114 -15.11 4.84 -2.21
N LEU A 115 -14.27 5.14 -3.21
CA LEU A 115 -12.89 5.55 -3.00
C LEU A 115 -12.82 6.85 -2.19
N ASN A 116 -13.63 7.86 -2.51
CA ASN A 116 -13.68 9.12 -1.76
C ASN A 116 -14.12 8.91 -0.31
N ARG A 117 -15.02 7.96 -0.04
CA ARG A 117 -15.40 7.60 1.33
C ARG A 117 -14.22 6.99 2.08
N LEU A 118 -13.50 6.04 1.46
CA LEU A 118 -12.31 5.42 2.05
C LEU A 118 -11.18 6.44 2.28
N TYR A 119 -11.01 7.39 1.36
CA TYR A 119 -10.05 8.49 1.52
C TYR A 119 -10.45 9.45 2.64
N GLY A 120 -11.75 9.72 2.81
CA GLY A 120 -12.27 10.53 3.91
C GLY A 120 -12.08 9.89 5.30
N GLU A 121 -11.91 8.57 5.36
CA GLU A 121 -11.64 7.80 6.58
C GLU A 121 -10.14 7.69 6.91
N GLY A 122 -9.26 8.36 6.15
CA GLY A 122 -7.83 8.50 6.46
C GLY A 122 -6.89 7.56 5.69
N ALA A 123 -7.39 6.81 4.70
CA ALA A 123 -6.54 6.19 3.69
C ALA A 123 -6.07 7.27 2.70
N LYS A 124 -4.79 7.27 2.29
CA LYS A 124 -4.27 8.22 1.28
C LYS A 124 -4.03 7.58 -0.09
N ILE A 125 -3.79 6.27 -0.13
CA ILE A 125 -3.55 5.47 -1.33
C ILE A 125 -4.20 4.10 -1.11
N LEU A 126 -4.99 3.64 -2.07
CA LEU A 126 -5.57 2.30 -2.04
C LEU A 126 -4.70 1.38 -2.89
N ARG A 127 -4.11 0.36 -2.25
CA ARG A 127 -3.32 -0.67 -2.94
C ARG A 127 -4.25 -1.85 -3.21
N LEU A 128 -4.46 -2.15 -4.47
CA LEU A 128 -5.23 -3.30 -4.91
C LEU A 128 -4.30 -4.30 -5.61
N SER A 129 -4.29 -5.52 -5.10
CA SER A 129 -3.64 -6.68 -5.70
C SER A 129 -4.43 -7.19 -6.91
N ALA A 130 -3.80 -7.99 -7.77
CA ALA A 130 -4.51 -8.63 -8.88
C ALA A 130 -5.70 -9.51 -8.39
N PRO A 131 -5.55 -10.37 -7.35
CA PRO A 131 -6.66 -11.16 -6.84
C PRO A 131 -7.84 -10.33 -6.30
N GLU A 132 -7.58 -9.18 -5.68
CA GLU A 132 -8.64 -8.27 -5.22
C GLU A 132 -9.39 -7.65 -6.40
N LEU A 133 -8.67 -7.20 -7.43
CA LEU A 133 -9.29 -6.71 -8.66
C LEU A 133 -10.10 -7.80 -9.36
N GLU A 134 -9.58 -9.03 -9.42
CA GLU A 134 -10.29 -10.19 -9.94
C GLU A 134 -11.59 -10.43 -9.15
N THR A 135 -11.53 -10.40 -7.83
CA THR A 135 -12.70 -10.56 -6.97
C THR A 135 -13.73 -9.44 -7.16
N MET A 136 -13.28 -8.20 -7.32
CA MET A 136 -14.16 -7.04 -7.45
C MET A 136 -14.87 -6.98 -8.81
N PHE A 137 -14.18 -7.31 -9.90
CA PHE A 137 -14.68 -7.05 -11.26
C PHE A 137 -15.02 -8.31 -12.05
N PHE A 138 -14.49 -9.47 -11.67
CA PHE A 138 -14.59 -10.72 -12.43
C PHE A 138 -15.38 -11.79 -11.68
N HIS A 139 -15.70 -11.57 -10.40
CA HIS A 139 -16.60 -12.43 -9.66
C HIS A 139 -18.05 -12.15 -10.07
N PRO A 140 -18.89 -13.15 -10.36
CA PRO A 140 -20.32 -12.94 -10.53
C PRO A 140 -20.91 -12.63 -9.15
N THR A 141 -20.94 -11.37 -8.76
CA THR A 141 -21.98 -10.92 -7.84
C THR A 141 -23.28 -11.00 -8.63
N ALA A 142 -24.14 -11.94 -8.27
CA ALA A 142 -25.49 -12.04 -8.80
C ALA A 142 -26.17 -10.65 -8.86
N PRO A 143 -26.99 -10.37 -9.88
CA PRO A 143 -27.55 -9.04 -10.09
C PRO A 143 -28.36 -8.60 -8.87
N HIS A 144 -27.99 -7.44 -8.30
CA HIS A 144 -28.77 -6.62 -7.37
C HIS A 144 -29.94 -7.31 -6.63
N ARG A 145 -29.65 -8.30 -5.79
CA ARG A 145 -30.60 -8.71 -4.75
C ARG A 145 -30.38 -7.76 -3.57
N LYS A 146 -31.36 -6.88 -3.34
CA LYS A 146 -31.41 -5.98 -2.18
C LYS A 146 -30.88 -6.70 -0.94
N ALA A 147 -29.94 -6.07 -0.24
CA ALA A 147 -29.32 -6.55 0.98
C ALA A 147 -30.36 -7.11 1.98
N GLN A 148 -30.62 -8.39 1.88
CA GLN A 148 -31.13 -9.23 2.95
C GLN A 148 -30.03 -10.26 3.16
N ARG A 149 -29.47 -10.29 4.37
CA ARG A 149 -28.57 -11.37 4.79
C ARG A 149 -29.28 -12.68 4.46
N PRO A 150 -28.72 -13.57 3.62
CA PRO A 150 -29.32 -14.87 3.39
C PRO A 150 -29.46 -15.58 4.73
N THR A 151 -30.59 -16.23 4.93
CA THR A 151 -30.79 -17.04 6.14
C THR A 151 -29.76 -18.20 6.13
N PRO A 152 -29.32 -18.73 7.29
CA PRO A 152 -28.30 -19.78 7.36
C PRO A 152 -28.61 -21.02 6.51
N THR A 153 -29.90 -21.28 6.28
CA THR A 153 -30.41 -22.38 5.47
C THR A 153 -30.23 -22.16 3.97
N GLU A 154 -30.33 -20.91 3.49
CA GLU A 154 -30.15 -20.54 2.07
C GLU A 154 -28.67 -20.59 1.69
N SER A 155 -27.76 -20.14 2.57
CA SER A 155 -26.30 -20.19 2.30
C SER A 155 -25.75 -21.61 2.20
N THR A 156 -26.39 -22.57 2.88
CA THR A 156 -25.98 -23.98 2.85
C THR A 156 -26.43 -24.66 1.55
N GLN A 157 -27.59 -24.30 1.01
CA GLN A 157 -28.07 -24.84 -0.26
C GLN A 157 -27.27 -24.26 -1.43
N GLU A 158 -27.01 -22.95 -1.45
CA GLU A 158 -26.16 -22.30 -2.45
C GLU A 158 -24.75 -22.91 -2.49
N ALA A 159 -24.18 -23.25 -1.33
CA ALA A 159 -22.88 -23.93 -1.26
C ALA A 159 -22.93 -25.36 -1.85
N LYS A 160 -24.02 -26.10 -1.59
CA LYS A 160 -24.21 -27.44 -2.16
C LYS A 160 -24.39 -27.39 -3.68
N ASP A 161 -25.12 -26.40 -4.18
CA ASP A 161 -25.38 -26.22 -5.61
C ASP A 161 -24.07 -25.87 -6.34
N ALA A 162 -23.24 -24.99 -5.78
CA ALA A 162 -21.91 -24.66 -6.34
C ALA A 162 -20.97 -25.87 -6.41
N ILE A 163 -20.97 -26.73 -5.38
CA ILE A 163 -20.18 -27.97 -5.37
C ILE A 163 -20.71 -28.95 -6.42
N LEU A 164 -22.02 -29.03 -6.61
CA LEU A 164 -22.65 -29.91 -7.60
C LEU A 164 -22.33 -29.44 -9.03
N GLU A 165 -22.46 -28.14 -9.29
CA GLU A 165 -22.11 -27.51 -10.58
C GLU A 165 -20.64 -27.79 -10.95
N ALA A 166 -19.72 -27.64 -10.00
CA ALA A 166 -18.32 -27.98 -10.23
C ALA A 166 -18.08 -29.47 -10.49
N ARG A 167 -18.80 -30.38 -9.82
CA ARG A 167 -18.69 -31.82 -10.10
C ARG A 167 -19.18 -32.16 -11.50
N GLU A 168 -20.29 -31.56 -11.93
CA GLU A 168 -20.81 -31.73 -13.29
C GLU A 168 -19.83 -31.19 -14.33
N PHE A 169 -19.28 -30.00 -14.08
CA PHE A 169 -18.28 -29.39 -14.93
C PHE A 169 -17.01 -30.26 -15.08
N LEU A 170 -16.42 -30.70 -13.97
CA LEU A 170 -15.23 -31.57 -13.99
C LEU A 170 -15.49 -32.91 -14.70
N THR A 171 -16.71 -33.45 -14.57
CA THR A 171 -17.12 -34.65 -15.29
C THR A 171 -17.19 -34.41 -16.80
N LEU A 172 -17.76 -33.26 -17.22
CA LEU A 172 -17.81 -32.85 -18.63
C LEU A 172 -16.41 -32.57 -19.20
N ALA A 173 -15.51 -32.06 -18.36
CA ALA A 173 -14.09 -31.86 -18.68
C ALA A 173 -13.28 -33.19 -18.73
N GLY A 174 -13.92 -34.33 -18.49
CA GLY A 174 -13.32 -35.66 -18.67
C GLY A 174 -12.59 -36.22 -17.45
N TRP A 175 -12.72 -35.61 -16.27
CA TRP A 175 -12.12 -36.16 -15.06
C TRP A 175 -12.89 -37.40 -14.56
N SER A 176 -12.15 -38.39 -14.04
CA SER A 176 -12.74 -39.56 -13.40
C SER A 176 -13.36 -39.19 -12.04
N ARG A 177 -14.29 -40.03 -11.56
CA ARG A 177 -14.93 -39.81 -10.26
C ARG A 177 -13.94 -39.80 -9.11
N GLU A 178 -12.91 -40.64 -9.19
CA GLU A 178 -11.82 -40.73 -8.20
C GLU A 178 -11.05 -39.41 -8.16
N ARG A 179 -10.64 -38.89 -9.32
CA ARG A 179 -9.90 -37.62 -9.44
C ARG A 179 -10.71 -36.41 -8.98
N ILE A 180 -12.01 -36.39 -9.29
CA ILE A 180 -12.93 -35.36 -8.79
C ILE A 180 -13.00 -35.39 -7.26
N ASN A 181 -13.07 -36.57 -6.65
CA ASN A 181 -13.09 -36.69 -5.20
C ASN A 181 -11.76 -36.24 -4.57
N GLU A 182 -10.62 -36.65 -5.14
CA GLU A 182 -9.29 -36.22 -4.71
C GLU A 182 -9.14 -34.69 -4.74
N PHE A 183 -9.65 -34.03 -5.79
CA PHE A 183 -9.68 -32.58 -5.89
C PHE A 183 -10.50 -31.92 -4.78
N PHE A 184 -11.72 -32.39 -4.51
CA PHE A 184 -12.52 -31.85 -3.41
C PHE A 184 -11.93 -32.18 -2.03
N ASP A 185 -11.22 -33.29 -1.88
CA ASP A 185 -10.49 -33.62 -0.66
C ASP A 185 -9.25 -32.74 -0.49
N ALA A 186 -8.61 -32.32 -1.59
CA ALA A 186 -7.54 -31.32 -1.58
C ALA A 186 -8.09 -29.93 -1.21
N LEU A 187 -9.23 -29.50 -1.76
CA LEU A 187 -9.89 -28.25 -1.38
C LEU A 187 -10.27 -28.19 0.10
N ARG A 188 -10.61 -29.32 0.72
CA ARG A 188 -10.90 -29.38 2.17
C ARG A 188 -9.65 -29.33 3.03
N ARG A 189 -8.54 -29.90 2.55
CA ARG A 189 -7.26 -29.91 3.26
C ARG A 189 -6.55 -28.56 3.17
N ASN A 190 -6.66 -27.92 2.01
CA ASN A 190 -6.10 -26.62 1.69
C ASN A 190 -7.24 -25.64 1.37
N PRO A 191 -8.05 -25.22 2.37
CA PRO A 191 -9.11 -24.26 2.14
C PRO A 191 -8.51 -22.94 1.66
N VAL A 192 -9.13 -22.34 0.64
CA VAL A 192 -8.71 -21.02 0.16
C VAL A 192 -8.93 -20.02 1.28
N ASP A 193 -7.82 -19.47 1.79
CA ASP A 193 -7.84 -18.33 2.68
C ASP A 193 -8.09 -17.07 1.85
N PRO A 194 -9.26 -16.42 1.97
CA PRO A 194 -9.54 -15.19 1.23
C PRO A 194 -8.63 -14.02 1.62
N ALA A 195 -7.87 -14.13 2.72
CA ALA A 195 -6.86 -13.15 3.13
C ALA A 195 -5.44 -13.48 2.64
N ALA A 196 -5.19 -14.69 2.11
CA ALA A 196 -3.89 -15.06 1.57
C ALA A 196 -3.67 -14.46 0.18
N LEU A 197 -2.61 -13.66 0.04
CA LEU A 197 -2.31 -12.85 -1.16
C LEU A 197 -1.72 -13.65 -2.34
N ALA A 198 -1.40 -14.93 -2.16
CA ALA A 198 -0.88 -15.81 -3.20
C ALA A 198 -1.61 -17.16 -3.19
N ALA A 199 -1.94 -17.68 -4.39
CA ALA A 199 -2.28 -19.09 -4.52
C ALA A 199 -1.03 -19.89 -4.12
N SER A 200 -1.15 -20.70 -3.07
CA SER A 200 -0.09 -21.64 -2.69
C SER A 200 0.28 -22.50 -3.91
N PRO A 201 1.55 -22.93 -4.09
CA PRO A 201 1.90 -23.93 -5.10
C PRO A 201 1.06 -25.22 -4.97
N GLU A 202 0.42 -25.43 -3.81
CA GLU A 202 -0.54 -26.49 -3.56
C GLU A 202 -2.02 -26.10 -3.77
N ASP A 203 -2.32 -24.95 -4.40
CA ASP A 203 -3.69 -24.53 -4.71
C ASP A 203 -4.36 -25.52 -5.68
N PRO A 204 -5.36 -26.29 -5.22
CA PRO A 204 -6.01 -27.29 -6.06
C PRO A 204 -6.71 -26.65 -7.26
N VAL A 205 -7.21 -25.41 -7.13
CA VAL A 205 -7.91 -24.69 -8.22
C VAL A 205 -6.92 -24.30 -9.32
N GLY A 206 -5.78 -23.68 -8.95
CA GLY A 206 -4.70 -23.35 -9.88
C GLY A 206 -4.22 -24.57 -10.66
N GLN A 207 -3.93 -25.68 -9.99
CA GLN A 207 -3.48 -26.93 -10.63
C GLN A 207 -4.53 -27.51 -11.60
N ALA A 208 -5.82 -27.43 -11.25
CA ALA A 208 -6.90 -27.87 -12.12
C ALA A 208 -7.00 -27.01 -13.39
N LEU A 209 -6.87 -25.68 -13.26
CA LEU A 209 -6.91 -24.75 -14.37
C LEU A 209 -5.70 -24.88 -15.30
N GLU A 210 -4.52 -25.11 -14.74
CA GLU A 210 -3.32 -25.40 -15.51
C GLU A 210 -3.50 -26.67 -16.36
N LEU A 211 -4.01 -27.74 -15.74
CA LEU A 211 -4.31 -28.98 -16.47
C LEU A 211 -5.33 -28.74 -17.60
N PHE A 212 -6.37 -27.94 -17.35
CA PHE A 212 -7.37 -27.63 -18.37
C PHE A 212 -6.82 -26.78 -19.51
N ALA A 213 -5.87 -25.88 -19.23
CA ALA A 213 -5.25 -25.02 -20.22
C ALA A 213 -4.43 -25.82 -21.25
N PHE A 214 -3.86 -26.95 -20.85
CA PHE A 214 -3.05 -27.80 -21.73
C PHE A 214 -3.80 -29.00 -22.31
N GLU A 215 -4.69 -29.64 -21.55
CA GLU A 215 -5.23 -30.96 -21.89
C GLU A 215 -6.66 -30.91 -22.48
N THR A 216 -7.33 -29.75 -22.46
CA THR A 216 -8.76 -29.67 -22.79
C THR A 216 -9.14 -28.44 -23.63
N GLN A 217 -10.31 -28.49 -24.28
CA GLN A 217 -10.90 -27.37 -25.04
C GLN A 217 -11.93 -26.60 -24.19
N VAL A 218 -11.76 -26.63 -22.87
CA VAL A 218 -12.70 -26.06 -21.92
C VAL A 218 -12.50 -24.55 -21.85
N ASP A 219 -13.59 -23.79 -21.70
CA ASP A 219 -13.51 -22.35 -21.45
C ASP A 219 -12.89 -22.11 -20.08
N LEU A 220 -11.64 -21.64 -20.05
CA LEU A 220 -10.88 -21.40 -18.82
C LEU A 220 -11.50 -20.31 -17.94
N THR A 221 -12.24 -19.37 -18.53
CA THR A 221 -12.94 -18.32 -17.79
C THR A 221 -14.08 -18.92 -16.99
N GLU A 222 -14.86 -19.79 -17.64
CA GLU A 222 -15.96 -20.50 -17.01
C GLU A 222 -15.47 -21.56 -16.02
N ALA A 223 -14.37 -22.26 -16.33
CA ALA A 223 -13.69 -23.18 -15.42
C ALA A 223 -13.27 -22.47 -14.15
N ARG A 224 -12.59 -21.32 -14.27
CA ARG A 224 -12.12 -20.52 -13.13
C ARG A 224 -13.31 -20.10 -12.27
N ARG A 225 -14.38 -19.59 -12.89
CA ARG A 225 -15.59 -19.18 -12.18
C ARG A 225 -16.18 -20.31 -11.33
N ILE A 226 -16.41 -21.47 -11.95
CA ILE A 226 -17.08 -22.61 -11.31
C ILE A 226 -16.23 -23.20 -10.19
N LEU A 227 -14.93 -23.39 -10.42
CA LEU A 227 -14.03 -24.02 -9.44
C LEU A 227 -13.76 -23.12 -8.23
N THR A 228 -13.58 -21.81 -8.44
CA THR A 228 -13.42 -20.85 -7.33
C THR A 228 -14.67 -20.77 -6.47
N GLN A 229 -15.87 -20.80 -7.08
CA GLN A 229 -17.13 -20.84 -6.34
C GLN A 229 -17.26 -22.12 -5.49
N ALA A 230 -16.88 -23.27 -6.04
CA ALA A 230 -16.90 -24.54 -5.33
C ALA A 230 -15.87 -24.60 -4.19
N SER A 231 -14.70 -24.00 -4.37
CA SER A 231 -13.67 -23.86 -3.32
C SER A 231 -14.20 -23.03 -2.15
N LEU A 232 -14.73 -21.84 -2.41
CA LEU A 232 -15.33 -20.98 -1.38
C LEU A 232 -16.54 -21.63 -0.69
N ALA A 233 -17.37 -22.34 -1.46
CA ALA A 233 -18.49 -23.11 -0.92
C ALA A 233 -18.00 -24.22 0.03
N THR A 234 -16.90 -24.89 -0.32
CA THR A 234 -16.26 -25.91 0.52
C THR A 234 -15.74 -25.31 1.83
N SER A 235 -15.04 -24.17 1.76
CA SER A 235 -14.57 -23.44 2.96
C SER A 235 -15.74 -22.97 3.84
N ARG A 236 -16.83 -22.46 3.26
CA ARG A 236 -18.03 -22.03 4.01
C ARG A 236 -18.73 -23.18 4.71
N LEU A 237 -18.79 -24.36 4.09
CA LEU A 237 -19.37 -25.55 4.72
C LEU A 237 -18.50 -26.09 5.86
N GLN A 238 -17.18 -25.88 5.83
CA GLN A 238 -16.30 -26.18 6.97
C GLN A 238 -16.48 -25.20 8.13
N VAL A 239 -16.72 -23.91 7.85
CA VAL A 239 -16.92 -22.87 8.87
C VAL A 239 -18.36 -22.86 9.43
N GLY A 240 -19.34 -23.35 8.67
CA GLY A 240 -20.77 -23.23 8.97
C GLY A 240 -21.52 -24.51 9.35
N GLY A 241 -20.89 -25.69 9.40
CA GLY A 241 -21.57 -26.94 9.72
C GLY A 241 -20.64 -27.96 10.37
N GLU A 242 -21.10 -28.48 11.50
CA GLU A 242 -20.63 -29.68 12.23
C GLU A 242 -19.29 -30.25 11.76
N ALA A 243 -18.27 -30.09 12.62
CA ALA A 243 -17.05 -30.87 12.55
C ALA A 243 -17.38 -32.33 12.17
N PRO A 244 -16.61 -32.97 11.26
CA PRO A 244 -16.68 -34.41 11.15
C PRO A 244 -16.53 -34.95 12.57
N LYS A 245 -17.51 -35.75 13.00
CA LYS A 245 -17.63 -36.28 14.36
C LYS A 245 -16.60 -37.38 14.64
N GLU A 246 -15.42 -37.22 14.08
CA GLU A 246 -14.27 -38.09 14.14
C GLU A 246 -13.06 -37.18 14.30
N ALA A 247 -12.46 -37.19 15.51
CA ALA A 247 -11.25 -36.46 15.95
C ALA A 247 -11.41 -35.17 16.77
N CYS A 248 -12.49 -35.00 17.55
CA CYS A 248 -12.35 -34.36 18.87
C CYS A 248 -12.40 -35.47 19.91
N ASP A 249 -11.24 -36.06 20.19
CA ASP A 249 -11.09 -36.81 21.44
C ASP A 249 -11.30 -35.83 22.60
N GLU A 250 -12.06 -36.30 23.58
CA GLU A 250 -12.26 -35.64 24.86
C GLU A 250 -10.90 -35.20 25.43
N LEU A 251 -10.78 -33.92 25.82
CA LEU A 251 -9.67 -33.49 26.68
C LEU A 251 -9.54 -34.52 27.79
N THR A 252 -8.39 -35.19 27.88
CA THR A 252 -8.20 -36.26 28.85
C THR A 252 -8.43 -35.69 30.26
N GLU A 253 -8.94 -36.52 31.17
CA GLU A 253 -9.09 -36.12 32.58
C GLU A 253 -7.76 -35.57 33.15
N GLU A 254 -6.64 -36.01 32.59
CA GLU A 254 -5.28 -35.59 32.92
C GLU A 254 -4.99 -34.12 32.53
N THR A 255 -5.38 -33.68 31.33
CA THR A 255 -5.23 -32.27 30.90
C THR A 255 -6.12 -31.34 31.71
N GLN A 256 -7.35 -31.74 32.02
CA GLN A 256 -8.24 -30.96 32.88
C GLN A 256 -7.70 -30.84 34.31
N ALA A 257 -7.12 -31.91 34.84
CA ALA A 257 -6.47 -31.90 36.14
C ALA A 257 -5.19 -31.04 36.16
N ALA A 258 -4.42 -30.98 35.07
CA ALA A 258 -3.25 -30.12 34.94
C ALA A 258 -3.62 -28.62 34.94
N LEU A 259 -4.65 -28.24 34.17
CA LEU A 259 -5.16 -26.86 34.15
C LEU A 259 -5.69 -26.41 35.52
N ALA A 260 -6.38 -27.29 36.25
CA ALA A 260 -6.84 -27.01 37.61
C ALA A 260 -5.68 -26.77 38.60
N ARG A 261 -4.57 -27.52 38.44
CA ARG A 261 -3.36 -27.35 39.27
C ARG A 261 -2.66 -26.02 38.99
N ILE A 262 -2.56 -25.60 37.74
CA ILE A 262 -1.99 -24.30 37.35
C ILE A 262 -2.83 -23.15 37.93
N ALA A 263 -4.17 -23.24 37.83
CA ALA A 263 -5.05 -22.23 38.40
C ALA A 263 -4.88 -22.08 39.94
N ALA A 264 -4.70 -23.20 40.65
CA ALA A 264 -4.44 -23.19 42.09
C ALA A 264 -3.04 -22.66 42.46
N ALA A 265 -2.01 -22.96 41.66
CA ALA A 265 -0.65 -22.45 41.85
C ALA A 265 -0.57 -20.94 41.63
N ARG A 266 -1.24 -20.43 40.59
CA ARG A 266 -1.36 -18.99 40.32
C ARG A 266 -2.03 -18.23 41.47
N ALA A 267 -3.07 -18.82 42.07
CA ALA A 267 -3.76 -18.22 43.21
C ALA A 267 -2.94 -18.20 44.50
N SER A 268 -1.92 -19.07 44.61
CA SER A 268 -1.05 -19.18 45.80
C SER A 268 0.34 -18.56 45.62
N GLY A 269 0.64 -17.99 44.45
CA GLY A 269 1.94 -17.40 44.14
C GLY A 269 3.07 -18.42 44.07
N ALA A 270 2.76 -19.69 43.82
CA ALA A 270 3.75 -20.74 43.66
C ALA A 270 4.45 -20.64 42.29
N ASP A 271 5.64 -21.22 42.21
CA ASP A 271 6.44 -21.28 40.99
C ASP A 271 5.69 -22.04 39.88
N MET A 272 5.46 -21.38 38.75
CA MET A 272 4.58 -21.88 37.67
C MET A 272 5.34 -22.68 36.62
N GLU A 273 6.66 -22.49 36.51
CA GLU A 273 7.51 -23.10 35.49
C GLU A 273 7.41 -24.64 35.44
N PRO A 274 7.43 -25.35 36.58
CA PRO A 274 7.32 -26.82 36.57
C PRO A 274 5.95 -27.32 36.12
N LEU A 275 4.90 -26.54 36.36
CA LEU A 275 3.51 -26.90 36.03
C LEU A 275 3.18 -26.64 34.57
N ILE A 276 3.81 -25.61 33.99
CA ILE A 276 3.71 -25.31 32.55
C ILE A 276 4.43 -26.40 31.75
N GLN A 277 5.65 -26.79 32.15
CA GLN A 277 6.38 -27.89 31.51
C GLN A 277 5.63 -29.23 31.59
N GLU A 278 4.95 -29.52 32.71
CA GLU A 278 4.12 -30.71 32.85
C GLU A 278 2.90 -30.68 31.91
N LEU A 279 2.28 -29.51 31.73
CA LEU A 279 1.17 -29.32 30.80
C LEU A 279 1.63 -29.46 29.35
N GLU A 280 2.75 -28.85 28.98
CA GLU A 280 3.35 -28.95 27.64
C GLU A 280 3.66 -30.41 27.28
N LEU A 281 4.25 -31.17 28.22
CA LEU A 281 4.47 -32.61 28.05
C LEU A 281 3.17 -33.37 27.82
N SER A 282 2.11 -33.06 28.60
CA SER A 282 0.81 -33.72 28.50
C SER A 282 0.08 -33.40 27.18
N LEU A 283 0.41 -32.26 26.55
CA LEU A 283 -0.12 -31.81 25.26
C LEU A 283 0.76 -32.25 24.08
N GLY A 284 1.88 -32.92 24.34
CA GLY A 284 2.84 -33.35 23.31
C GLY A 284 3.62 -32.19 22.69
N LEU A 285 3.72 -31.05 23.37
CA LEU A 285 4.55 -29.93 22.95
C LEU A 285 6.03 -30.20 23.32
N PRO A 286 6.99 -29.84 22.45
CA PRO A 286 8.41 -30.01 22.75
C PRO A 286 8.81 -29.13 23.94
N ILE A 287 9.36 -29.75 24.99
CA ILE A 287 9.84 -29.04 26.18
C ILE A 287 11.17 -28.37 25.85
N GLY A 288 11.22 -27.04 25.97
CA GLY A 288 12.45 -26.26 25.84
C GLY A 288 12.96 -26.20 24.41
N GLY A 289 12.18 -25.55 23.53
CA GLY A 289 12.74 -25.04 22.29
C GLY A 289 13.90 -24.11 22.62
N GLU A 290 15.10 -24.47 22.15
CA GLU A 290 16.22 -23.55 22.02
C GLU A 290 15.72 -22.26 21.37
N ASP A 291 16.28 -21.11 21.75
CA ASP A 291 16.01 -19.80 21.13
C ASP A 291 16.23 -19.91 19.61
N GLU A 292 15.24 -20.40 18.88
CA GLU A 292 15.06 -20.09 17.48
C GLU A 292 14.85 -18.59 17.47
N ASP A 293 15.93 -17.90 17.08
CA ASP A 293 15.94 -16.48 16.76
C ASP A 293 14.58 -16.14 16.14
N PRO A 294 13.67 -15.47 16.87
CA PRO A 294 12.32 -15.26 16.40
C PRO A 294 12.49 -14.42 15.15
N GLY A 295 12.35 -15.08 13.99
CA GLY A 295 12.65 -14.46 12.71
C GLY A 295 12.04 -13.07 12.64
N GLN A 296 12.79 -12.12 12.06
CA GLN A 296 12.50 -10.69 11.97
C GLN A 296 11.01 -10.39 12.18
N ALA A 297 10.69 -9.77 13.31
CA ALA A 297 9.31 -9.49 13.70
C ALA A 297 8.57 -8.83 12.53
N PRO A 298 7.34 -9.28 12.20
CA PRO A 298 6.62 -8.77 11.04
C PRO A 298 6.45 -7.25 11.13
N ASP A 299 6.68 -6.55 10.02
CA ASP A 299 6.56 -5.09 9.93
C ASP A 299 5.17 -4.61 10.40
N PHE A 300 5.13 -3.87 11.51
CA PHE A 300 3.89 -3.35 12.06
C PHE A 300 3.71 -1.88 11.66
N PRO A 301 2.65 -1.50 10.93
CA PRO A 301 2.40 -0.10 10.62
C PRO A 301 2.19 0.69 11.91
N GLY A 302 2.81 1.87 11.99
CA GLY A 302 2.70 2.78 13.13
C GLY A 302 3.80 2.64 14.19
N VAL A 303 4.85 1.84 13.93
CA VAL A 303 6.01 1.70 14.83
C VAL A 303 6.62 3.07 15.18
N VAL A 304 6.85 3.94 14.20
CA VAL A 304 7.38 5.30 14.46
C VAL A 304 6.46 6.10 15.41
N GLY A 305 5.14 5.93 15.29
CA GLY A 305 4.19 6.58 16.21
C GLY A 305 4.25 6.02 17.64
N ALA A 306 4.52 4.72 17.78
CA ALA A 306 4.82 4.11 19.07
C ALA A 306 6.13 4.70 19.66
N MET A 307 7.19 4.83 18.86
CA MET A 307 8.46 5.41 19.30
C MET A 307 8.33 6.88 19.70
N VAL A 308 7.54 7.69 18.98
CA VAL A 308 7.24 9.07 19.38
C VAL A 308 6.49 9.11 20.72
N SER A 309 5.61 8.13 20.97
CA SER A 309 4.88 8.01 22.24
C SER A 309 5.81 7.59 23.38
N GLU A 310 6.74 6.67 23.12
CA GLU A 310 7.77 6.25 24.06
C GLU A 310 8.71 7.39 24.43
N PHE A 311 9.22 8.13 23.42
CA PHE A 311 9.99 9.36 23.63
C PHE A 311 9.25 10.36 24.52
N GLN A 312 7.94 10.53 24.31
CA GLN A 312 7.14 11.40 25.16
C GLN A 312 7.11 10.88 26.61
N TRP A 313 6.89 9.59 26.83
CA TRP A 313 6.91 8.98 28.16
C TRP A 313 8.27 9.14 28.85
N ASP A 314 9.37 9.05 28.10
CA ASP A 314 10.71 9.24 28.63
C ASP A 314 10.99 10.69 29.03
N LEU A 315 10.55 11.66 28.24
CA LEU A 315 10.63 13.08 28.61
C LEU A 315 9.86 13.38 29.90
N GLU A 316 8.67 12.78 30.05
CA GLU A 316 7.85 12.89 31.26
C GLU A 316 8.53 12.23 32.47
N ARG A 317 9.09 11.02 32.30
CA ARG A 317 9.80 10.26 33.34
C ARG A 317 11.04 10.98 33.86
N GLN A 318 11.81 11.62 32.98
CA GLN A 318 13.04 12.31 33.36
C GLN A 318 12.78 13.66 34.07
N GLY A 319 11.53 14.12 34.17
CA GLY A 319 11.19 15.41 34.75
C GLY A 319 11.78 16.60 33.99
N LYS A 320 12.34 16.38 32.79
CA LYS A 320 12.84 17.40 31.84
C LYS A 320 11.69 18.02 31.04
N GLY A 321 10.51 18.04 31.65
CA GLY A 321 9.22 18.20 31.02
C GLY A 321 9.16 19.42 30.10
N ASP A 322 9.04 19.13 28.82
CA ASP A 322 8.00 19.78 28.05
C ASP A 322 7.19 18.68 27.37
N ALA A 323 6.14 18.17 28.04
CA ALA A 323 5.20 17.21 27.43
C ALA A 323 4.63 17.75 26.09
N LYS A 324 4.72 19.08 25.88
CA LYS A 324 4.42 19.69 24.59
C LYS A 324 5.40 19.25 23.49
N ARG A 325 6.69 19.04 23.76
CA ARG A 325 7.65 18.55 22.73
C ARG A 325 7.20 17.23 22.11
N GLY A 326 6.84 16.24 22.92
CA GLY A 326 6.29 14.99 22.41
C GLY A 326 5.00 15.20 21.61
N ALA A 327 4.10 16.05 22.11
CA ALA A 327 2.86 16.39 21.39
C ALA A 327 3.10 17.10 20.05
N ARG A 328 4.19 17.88 19.90
CA ARG A 328 4.57 18.53 18.62
C ARG A 328 4.94 17.52 17.54
N LEU A 329 5.36 16.31 17.92
CA LEU A 329 5.77 15.25 16.99
C LEU A 329 4.60 14.38 16.52
N GLN A 330 3.39 14.59 17.01
CA GLN A 330 2.22 13.81 16.57
C GLN A 330 1.95 13.90 15.06
N PRO A 331 2.07 15.07 14.39
CA PRO A 331 1.97 15.12 12.93
C PRO A 331 3.08 14.36 12.22
N PHE A 332 4.29 14.31 12.79
CA PHE A 332 5.40 13.52 12.26
C PHE A 332 5.11 12.01 12.39
N ALA A 333 4.60 11.57 13.54
CA ALA A 333 4.13 10.20 13.74
C ALA A 333 3.05 9.80 12.72
N GLU A 334 2.07 10.67 12.46
CA GLU A 334 1.02 10.43 11.46
C GLU A 334 1.58 10.38 10.03
N TYR A 335 2.57 11.22 9.71
CA TYR A 335 3.28 11.15 8.42
C TYR A 335 4.00 9.81 8.25
N CYS A 336 4.70 9.34 9.29
CA CYS A 336 5.48 8.11 9.30
C CYS A 336 4.65 6.84 9.54
N ARG A 337 3.31 6.91 9.60
CA ARG A 337 2.44 5.76 9.93
C ARG A 337 2.66 4.53 9.04
N THR A 338 3.10 4.73 7.80
CA THR A 338 3.33 3.65 6.83
C THR A 338 4.69 2.96 6.98
N ILE A 339 5.57 3.47 7.83
CA ILE A 339 6.88 2.88 8.11
C ILE A 339 6.66 1.70 9.07
N GLY A 340 7.07 0.52 8.63
CA GLY A 340 6.79 -0.76 9.28
C GLY A 340 7.84 -1.21 10.30
N ALA A 341 9.09 -0.77 10.12
CA ALA A 341 10.20 -0.97 11.03
C ALA A 341 10.79 0.39 11.45
N PHE A 342 11.24 0.54 12.70
CA PHE A 342 11.76 1.84 13.15
C PHE A 342 13.05 2.20 12.41
N GLU A 343 13.84 1.19 12.10
CA GLU A 343 15.12 1.21 11.40
C GLU A 343 15.02 1.77 9.97
N ASP A 344 13.84 1.68 9.36
CA ASP A 344 13.55 2.25 8.04
C ASP A 344 13.38 3.78 8.08
N LEU A 345 13.27 4.38 9.27
CA LEU A 345 13.20 5.83 9.42
C LEU A 345 14.56 6.45 9.13
N SER A 346 14.68 7.16 8.01
CA SER A 346 15.92 7.80 7.59
C SER A 346 15.82 9.33 7.57
N ARG A 347 16.97 9.97 7.30
CA ARG A 347 17.05 11.39 6.95
C ARG A 347 16.06 11.83 5.87
N ARG A 348 15.76 10.96 4.89
CA ARG A 348 14.86 11.26 3.78
C ARG A 348 13.43 11.53 4.27
N GLU A 349 12.94 10.75 5.23
CA GLU A 349 11.59 10.87 5.79
C GLU A 349 11.47 12.16 6.61
N VAL A 350 12.47 12.48 7.42
CA VAL A 350 12.54 13.73 8.19
C VAL A 350 12.53 14.93 7.24
N LEU A 351 13.36 14.90 6.19
CA LEU A 351 13.40 15.94 5.17
C LEU A 351 12.05 16.09 4.45
N THR A 352 11.44 14.99 4.03
CA THR A 352 10.15 15.00 3.31
C THR A 352 9.02 15.53 4.18
N PHE A 353 9.01 15.18 5.47
CA PHE A 353 8.08 15.73 6.45
C PHE A 353 8.22 17.25 6.59
N CYS A 354 9.44 17.73 6.88
CA CYS A 354 9.70 19.15 7.11
C CYS A 354 9.49 20.00 5.86
N CYS A 355 9.92 19.52 4.71
CA CYS A 355 9.92 20.30 3.48
C CYS A 355 8.60 20.23 2.72
N PHE A 356 7.96 19.05 2.62
CA PHE A 356 6.79 18.88 1.76
C PHE A 356 5.52 18.67 2.57
N TRP A 357 5.45 17.59 3.35
CA TRP A 357 4.19 17.16 3.95
C TRP A 357 3.63 18.23 4.91
N SER A 358 4.47 18.80 5.77
CA SER A 358 4.05 19.83 6.72
C SER A 358 3.60 21.13 6.05
N GLN A 359 4.19 21.50 4.92
CA GLN A 359 3.81 22.68 4.14
C GLN A 359 2.48 22.47 3.42
N GLU A 360 2.33 21.29 2.79
CA GLU A 360 1.10 20.88 2.10
C GLU A 360 -0.10 20.81 3.03
N GLN A 361 0.11 20.36 4.27
CA GLN A 361 -0.91 20.31 5.31
C GLN A 361 -1.04 21.63 6.11
N ARG A 362 -0.21 22.63 5.82
CA ARG A 362 -0.15 23.94 6.53
C ARG A 362 -0.11 23.78 8.06
N LEU A 363 0.73 22.88 8.55
CA LEU A 363 0.77 22.54 9.99
C LEU A 363 1.32 23.65 10.86
N PHE A 364 2.21 24.48 10.32
CA PHE A 364 2.92 25.50 11.09
C PHE A 364 2.17 26.83 11.11
N HIS A 365 2.03 27.38 12.32
CA HIS A 365 1.27 28.61 12.58
C HIS A 365 2.16 29.84 12.75
N GLY A 366 3.47 29.72 12.51
CA GLY A 366 4.44 30.81 12.58
C GLY A 366 5.82 30.34 13.05
N ASP A 367 6.76 31.28 13.12
CA ASP A 367 8.18 31.00 13.38
C ASP A 367 8.43 30.21 14.66
N ALA A 368 7.79 30.60 15.77
CA ALA A 368 7.96 29.90 17.05
C ALA A 368 7.48 28.45 16.96
N ASP A 369 6.33 28.22 16.33
CA ASP A 369 5.73 26.89 16.14
C ASP A 369 6.64 25.98 15.28
N THR A 370 7.21 26.56 14.22
CA THR A 370 8.18 25.87 13.36
C THR A 370 9.46 25.51 14.12
N LEU A 371 10.05 26.48 14.84
CA LEU A 371 11.29 26.27 15.58
C LEU A 371 11.12 25.27 16.74
N GLU A 372 10.01 25.34 17.47
CA GLU A 372 9.68 24.37 18.52
C GLU A 372 9.51 22.95 17.95
N THR A 373 8.95 22.81 16.74
CA THR A 373 8.81 21.50 16.08
C THR A 373 10.17 20.95 15.62
N LEU A 374 11.04 21.81 15.08
CA LEU A 374 12.39 21.41 14.68
C LEU A 374 13.25 21.01 15.89
N ASP A 375 13.16 21.75 17.00
CA ASP A 375 13.80 21.41 18.27
C ASP A 375 13.26 20.09 18.86
N ALA A 376 11.95 19.84 18.75
CA ALA A 376 11.38 18.55 19.12
C ALA A 376 11.88 17.39 18.25
N LEU A 377 12.02 17.61 16.93
CA LEU A 377 12.58 16.62 16.00
C LEU A 377 14.04 16.34 16.32
N GLU A 378 14.86 17.36 16.56
CA GLU A 378 16.26 17.22 16.93
C GLU A 378 16.42 16.42 18.24
N ALA A 379 15.59 16.71 19.25
CA ALA A 379 15.59 15.96 20.50
C ALA A 379 15.17 14.49 20.30
N PHE A 380 14.20 14.24 19.42
CA PHE A 380 13.76 12.89 19.09
C PHE A 380 14.83 12.10 18.34
N THR A 381 15.51 12.70 17.36
CA THR A 381 16.58 11.99 16.64
C THR A 381 17.75 11.66 17.57
N HIS A 382 18.09 12.56 18.51
CA HIS A 382 19.10 12.29 19.54
C HIS A 382 18.70 11.14 20.45
N TRP A 383 17.45 11.14 20.94
CA TRP A 383 16.92 10.04 21.76
C TRP A 383 16.91 8.72 20.99
N ALA A 384 16.50 8.71 19.72
CA ALA A 384 16.53 7.52 18.88
C ALA A 384 17.95 6.94 18.72
N GLN A 385 18.96 7.81 18.65
CA GLN A 385 20.36 7.39 18.59
C GLN A 385 20.89 6.84 19.91
N GLU A 386 20.51 7.46 21.04
CA GLU A 386 20.98 7.04 22.36
C GLU A 386 20.30 5.76 22.86
N GLU A 387 18.98 5.63 22.68
CA GLU A 387 18.19 4.55 23.28
C GLU A 387 17.92 3.39 22.31
N HIS A 388 17.99 3.63 21.00
CA HIS A 388 17.71 2.62 19.97
C HIS A 388 18.86 2.41 18.97
N GLU A 389 20.04 2.99 19.23
CA GLU A 389 21.25 2.83 18.42
C GLU A 389 21.08 3.23 16.94
N MET A 390 20.08 4.06 16.62
CA MET A 390 19.84 4.53 15.25
C MET A 390 20.72 5.74 14.92
N PRO A 391 21.47 5.77 13.80
CA PRO A 391 22.34 6.89 13.43
C PRO A 391 21.57 8.15 12.95
N LEU A 392 20.30 8.30 13.33
CA LEU A 392 19.39 9.30 12.80
C LEU A 392 19.79 10.74 13.18
N HIS A 393 20.36 10.95 14.36
CA HIS A 393 20.83 12.29 14.76
C HIS A 393 22.02 12.73 13.92
N ASP A 394 23.02 11.87 13.78
CA ASP A 394 24.22 12.14 12.97
C ASP A 394 23.85 12.48 11.52
N GLU A 395 22.85 11.78 10.96
CA GLU A 395 22.34 12.04 9.61
C GLU A 395 21.52 13.34 9.49
N CYS A 396 20.76 13.71 10.54
CA CYS A 396 19.78 14.80 10.47
C CYS A 396 20.27 16.13 11.06
N ALA A 397 21.29 16.15 11.91
CA ALA A 397 21.66 17.34 12.69
C ALA A 397 21.97 18.56 11.80
N GLU A 398 22.80 18.38 10.75
CA GLU A 398 23.11 19.47 9.82
C GLU A 398 21.86 19.93 9.05
N LEU A 399 20.99 18.99 8.68
CA LEU A 399 19.76 19.29 7.97
C LEU A 399 18.81 20.14 8.83
N LEU A 400 18.55 19.72 10.07
CA LEU A 400 17.65 20.42 10.98
C LEU A 400 18.17 21.83 11.30
N ALA A 401 19.49 22.00 11.44
CA ALA A 401 20.12 23.31 11.62
C ALA A 401 19.91 24.25 10.42
N LYS A 402 20.00 23.73 9.19
CA LYS A 402 19.70 24.50 7.97
C LYS A 402 18.22 24.88 7.89
N LEU A 403 17.33 23.91 8.12
CA LEU A 403 15.87 24.10 8.14
C LEU A 403 15.42 25.12 9.20
N ALA A 404 16.11 25.22 10.34
CA ALA A 404 15.82 26.24 11.34
C ALA A 404 15.95 27.68 10.80
N THR A 405 16.73 27.87 9.74
CA THR A 405 16.90 29.16 9.08
C THR A 405 15.89 29.35 7.94
N SER A 406 15.74 28.36 7.07
CA SER A 406 14.93 28.48 5.84
C SER A 406 13.43 28.26 6.08
N LEU A 407 13.04 27.29 6.91
CA LEU A 407 11.66 26.84 7.06
C LEU A 407 10.72 27.93 7.63
N PRO A 408 11.09 28.72 8.66
CA PRO A 408 10.23 29.80 9.13
C PRO A 408 9.90 30.83 8.05
N ARG A 409 10.87 31.15 7.17
CA ARG A 409 10.64 32.05 6.02
C ARG A 409 9.60 31.47 5.06
N ILE A 410 9.73 30.20 4.72
CA ILE A 410 8.79 29.49 3.85
C ILE A 410 7.39 29.39 4.45
N VAL A 411 7.29 29.16 5.77
CA VAL A 411 5.99 29.13 6.46
C VAL A 411 5.30 30.50 6.39
N ARG A 412 6.03 31.61 6.61
CA ARG A 412 5.48 32.96 6.43
C ARG A 412 5.01 33.19 4.99
N LEU A 413 5.80 32.74 4.02
CA LEU A 413 5.48 32.82 2.60
C LEU A 413 4.18 32.07 2.26
N ASN A 414 4.09 30.80 2.62
CA ASN A 414 2.94 29.94 2.35
C ASN A 414 1.63 30.43 2.99
N ARG A 415 1.74 31.13 4.12
CA ARG A 415 0.58 31.77 4.77
C ARG A 415 0.08 33.01 4.05
N SER A 416 0.96 33.70 3.31
CA SER A 416 0.57 34.83 2.47
C SER A 416 -0.09 34.41 1.15
N LEU A 417 0.11 33.15 0.74
CA LEU A 417 -0.54 32.56 -0.42
C LEU A 417 -2.03 32.32 -0.18
N SER A 418 -2.82 32.46 -1.24
CA SER A 418 -4.25 32.17 -1.23
C SER A 418 -4.55 30.79 -0.61
N PRO A 419 -5.64 30.63 0.15
CA PRO A 419 -6.06 29.33 0.66
C PRO A 419 -6.26 28.35 -0.50
N ARG A 420 -5.78 27.12 -0.33
CA ARG A 420 -5.94 26.05 -1.31
C ARG A 420 -7.43 25.75 -1.49
N SER A 421 -7.90 25.75 -2.73
CA SER A 421 -9.22 25.19 -3.05
C SER A 421 -9.14 23.67 -2.97
N ALA A 422 -10.23 22.99 -2.60
CA ALA A 422 -10.28 21.52 -2.60
C ALA A 422 -9.95 20.91 -3.98
N ASN A 423 -10.13 21.67 -5.06
CA ASN A 423 -9.81 21.25 -6.43
C ASN A 423 -8.34 21.50 -6.84
N ASP A 424 -7.55 22.21 -6.02
CA ASP A 424 -6.14 22.54 -6.29
C ASP A 424 -5.18 21.44 -5.77
N GLY A 425 -5.69 20.24 -5.52
CA GLY A 425 -4.99 19.09 -4.94
C GLY A 425 -3.63 18.84 -5.60
N ASP A 426 -3.67 18.48 -6.87
CA ASP A 426 -2.47 18.07 -7.62
C ASP A 426 -2.12 19.06 -8.74
N ALA A 427 -2.70 20.26 -8.70
CA ALA A 427 -2.44 21.28 -9.70
C ALA A 427 -1.04 21.89 -9.53
N GLY A 428 -0.40 22.18 -10.66
CA GLY A 428 0.89 22.86 -10.73
C GLY A 428 2.09 21.93 -10.91
N GLN A 429 3.15 22.49 -11.48
CA GLN A 429 4.46 21.85 -11.62
C GLN A 429 5.41 22.42 -10.58
N LEU A 430 6.45 21.66 -10.26
CA LEU A 430 7.49 22.08 -9.34
C LEU A 430 8.62 22.75 -10.12
N TYR A 431 9.08 23.88 -9.61
CA TYR A 431 10.15 24.67 -10.18
C TYR A 431 11.15 25.07 -9.10
N THR A 432 12.40 25.27 -9.49
CA THR A 432 13.45 25.82 -8.62
C THR A 432 13.66 27.29 -8.92
N VAL A 433 13.72 28.11 -7.89
CA VAL A 433 14.07 29.53 -8.00
C VAL A 433 15.56 29.67 -8.31
N ALA A 434 15.93 30.21 -9.47
CA ALA A 434 17.35 30.40 -9.85
C ALA A 434 17.86 31.79 -9.49
N GLU A 435 17.27 32.82 -10.09
CA GLU A 435 17.69 34.21 -9.90
C GLU A 435 16.47 35.10 -9.74
N ASN A 436 16.59 36.07 -8.83
CA ASN A 436 15.65 37.17 -8.70
C ASN A 436 16.18 38.33 -9.58
N PRO A 437 15.65 38.54 -10.79
CA PRO A 437 16.01 39.71 -11.56
C PRO A 437 15.62 40.95 -10.75
N GLU A 438 16.27 42.09 -10.98
CA GLU A 438 16.10 43.33 -10.21
C GLU A 438 14.64 43.85 -10.10
N SER A 439 13.67 43.21 -10.78
CA SER A 439 12.23 43.48 -10.68
C SER A 439 11.51 42.46 -9.77
N ASN A 440 10.88 42.97 -8.69
CA ASN A 440 10.05 42.19 -7.73
C ASN A 440 8.84 41.45 -8.34
N THR A 441 8.62 41.54 -9.65
CA THR A 441 7.43 41.04 -10.35
C THR A 441 7.73 39.92 -11.34
N SER A 442 9.00 39.63 -11.61
CA SER A 442 9.42 38.57 -12.53
C SER A 442 10.53 37.76 -11.88
N MET A 443 10.58 36.46 -12.14
CA MET A 443 11.65 35.61 -11.64
C MET A 443 12.10 34.63 -12.70
N VAL A 444 13.36 34.18 -12.60
CA VAL A 444 13.88 33.06 -13.39
C VAL A 444 13.74 31.78 -12.56
N TRP A 445 13.02 30.82 -13.14
CA TRP A 445 12.68 29.55 -12.56
C TRP A 445 13.34 28.47 -13.39
N LEU A 446 13.75 27.38 -12.79
CA LEU A 446 14.21 26.18 -13.49
C LEU A 446 13.09 25.16 -13.38
N ASP A 447 12.66 24.62 -14.51
CA ASP A 447 11.76 23.47 -14.50
C ASP A 447 12.47 22.18 -14.03
N ARG A 448 11.76 21.06 -14.06
CA ARG A 448 12.33 19.76 -13.66
C ARG A 448 13.52 19.32 -14.52
N SER A 449 13.63 19.80 -15.76
CA SER A 449 14.76 19.52 -16.65
C SER A 449 15.95 20.45 -16.42
N GLY A 450 15.78 21.48 -15.58
CA GLY A 450 16.77 22.52 -15.37
C GLY A 450 16.74 23.61 -16.44
N GLU A 451 15.72 23.62 -17.31
CA GLU A 451 15.57 24.68 -18.31
C GLU A 451 15.02 25.95 -17.68
N PRO A 452 15.63 27.13 -17.96
CA PRO A 452 15.16 28.39 -17.41
C PRO A 452 13.87 28.83 -18.08
N CYS A 453 12.87 29.13 -17.27
CA CYS A 453 11.65 29.81 -17.68
C CYS A 453 11.45 31.11 -16.87
N THR A 454 10.75 32.06 -17.46
CA THR A 454 10.45 33.34 -16.81
C THR A 454 8.96 33.42 -16.57
N ALA A 455 8.57 33.71 -15.33
CA ALA A 455 7.18 33.85 -14.95
C ALA A 455 6.96 35.12 -14.15
N ASN A 456 5.79 35.75 -14.35
CA ASN A 456 5.36 36.87 -13.53
C ASN A 456 4.86 36.32 -12.19
N LEU A 457 5.27 36.95 -11.09
CA LEU A 457 4.86 36.56 -9.75
C LEU A 457 3.71 37.43 -9.24
N PRO A 458 2.84 36.90 -8.37
CA PRO A 458 1.97 37.72 -7.54
C PRO A 458 2.77 38.78 -6.78
N GLU A 459 2.19 39.97 -6.59
CA GLU A 459 2.84 41.10 -5.93
C GLU A 459 3.33 40.72 -4.53
N GLY A 460 4.59 41.06 -4.22
CA GLY A 460 5.24 40.78 -2.93
C GLY A 460 5.88 39.39 -2.81
N LEU A 461 5.52 38.43 -3.68
CA LEU A 461 6.06 37.07 -3.59
C LEU A 461 7.55 37.00 -4.00
N GLY A 462 7.94 37.77 -5.02
CA GLY A 462 9.33 37.79 -5.51
C GLY A 462 10.34 38.34 -4.50
N ALA A 463 9.92 39.21 -3.56
CA ALA A 463 10.80 39.74 -2.53
C ALA A 463 11.04 38.75 -1.37
N ALA A 464 10.24 37.69 -1.27
CA ALA A 464 10.27 36.74 -0.16
C ALA A 464 10.82 35.35 -0.54
N LEU A 465 10.89 35.06 -1.84
CA LEU A 465 11.57 33.90 -2.40
C LEU A 465 13.09 34.16 -2.50
N GLU A 466 13.88 33.12 -2.24
CA GLU A 466 15.34 33.15 -2.33
C GLU A 466 15.84 32.10 -3.34
N PRO A 467 16.98 32.34 -4.02
CA PRO A 467 17.66 31.35 -4.86
C PRO A 467 17.76 29.98 -4.18
N GLY A 468 17.31 28.94 -4.88
CA GLY A 468 17.26 27.56 -4.41
C GLY A 468 15.90 27.11 -3.89
N ASP A 469 15.00 28.03 -3.52
CA ASP A 469 13.64 27.67 -3.09
C ASP A 469 12.92 26.85 -4.17
N LEU A 470 12.11 25.88 -3.75
CA LEU A 470 11.22 25.17 -4.66
C LEU A 470 9.83 25.80 -4.59
N VAL A 471 9.18 25.92 -5.73
CA VAL A 471 7.83 26.49 -5.83
C VAL A 471 6.96 25.58 -6.68
N ARG A 472 5.83 25.16 -6.12
CA ARG A 472 4.78 24.50 -6.89
C ARG A 472 3.83 25.56 -7.43
N ALA A 473 3.83 25.72 -8.74
CA ALA A 473 3.05 26.74 -9.43
C ALA A 473 2.46 26.24 -10.74
N GLN A 474 1.44 26.94 -11.22
CA GLN A 474 0.98 26.84 -12.60
C GLN A 474 1.35 28.15 -13.29
N LEU A 475 2.22 28.06 -14.29
CA LEU A 475 2.63 29.22 -15.07
C LEU A 475 1.46 29.68 -15.95
N ASP A 476 1.26 30.98 -15.99
CA ASP A 476 0.36 31.66 -16.92
C ASP A 476 1.22 32.61 -17.76
N TRP A 477 1.13 32.49 -19.08
CA TRP A 477 1.92 33.31 -20.00
C TRP A 477 1.32 34.71 -20.19
N GLU A 478 0.03 34.89 -19.91
CA GLU A 478 -0.67 36.16 -20.04
C GLU A 478 -0.80 36.91 -18.70
N GLY A 479 -0.57 36.21 -17.58
CA GLY A 479 -0.81 36.72 -16.24
C GLY A 479 0.26 36.35 -15.21
N PRO A 480 0.03 36.65 -13.93
CA PRO A 480 0.87 36.15 -12.84
C PRO A 480 0.66 34.65 -12.66
N ALA A 481 1.76 33.91 -12.45
CA ALA A 481 1.72 32.50 -12.13
C ALA A 481 0.89 32.25 -10.87
N LYS A 482 0.08 31.18 -10.90
CA LYS A 482 -0.66 30.73 -9.73
C LYS A 482 0.26 29.87 -8.86
N VAL A 483 0.72 30.43 -7.75
CA VAL A 483 1.58 29.73 -6.79
C VAL A 483 0.74 29.04 -5.73
N PHE A 484 0.92 27.72 -5.59
CA PHE A 484 0.17 26.89 -4.65
C PHE A 484 0.90 26.73 -3.31
N CYS A 485 2.21 26.49 -3.39
CA CYS A 485 3.07 26.24 -2.23
C CYS A 485 4.53 26.53 -2.58
N ALA A 486 5.32 26.93 -1.59
CA ALA A 486 6.76 27.05 -1.65
C ALA A 486 7.40 26.11 -0.62
N TYR A 487 8.63 25.69 -0.89
CA TYR A 487 9.39 24.76 -0.07
C TYR A 487 10.83 25.28 0.05
N PRO A 488 11.52 24.97 1.17
CA PRO A 488 12.85 25.49 1.43
C PRO A 488 13.88 24.82 0.48
N PRO A 489 15.07 25.41 0.29
CA PRO A 489 16.04 24.93 -0.70
C PRO A 489 16.55 23.51 -0.42
N GLU A 490 16.54 23.07 0.84
CA GLU A 490 16.89 21.72 1.26
C GLU A 490 15.98 20.65 0.61
N ALA A 491 14.76 21.03 0.21
CA ALA A 491 13.84 20.14 -0.51
C ALA A 491 14.40 19.66 -1.87
N SER A 492 15.36 20.39 -2.45
CA SER A 492 16.00 20.01 -3.72
C SER A 492 16.79 18.71 -3.64
N GLU A 493 17.25 18.31 -2.45
CA GLU A 493 17.97 17.05 -2.24
C GLU A 493 17.08 15.85 -2.59
N LEU A 494 15.78 15.91 -2.28
CA LEU A 494 14.82 14.85 -2.59
C LEU A 494 14.61 14.60 -4.08
N HIS A 495 14.96 15.57 -4.93
CA HIS A 495 14.84 15.49 -6.39
C HIS A 495 16.14 15.09 -7.09
N ARG A 496 17.30 15.28 -6.45
CA ARG A 496 18.58 14.86 -7.04
C ARG A 496 18.75 13.36 -7.01
N ASP A 497 18.30 12.71 -5.94
CA ASP A 497 18.43 11.26 -5.78
C ASP A 497 17.58 10.48 -6.80
N SER A 498 16.45 11.04 -7.25
CA SER A 498 15.58 10.39 -8.24
C SER A 498 16.10 10.41 -9.69
N ASN A 499 17.19 11.13 -9.98
CA ASN A 499 17.83 11.17 -11.30
C ASN A 499 19.19 10.44 -11.32
N ALA A 500 19.62 9.88 -10.18
CA ALA A 500 20.90 9.18 -10.04
C ALA A 500 20.78 7.65 -10.18
N ASP A 501 19.56 7.13 -10.12
CA ASP A 501 19.17 5.75 -10.46
C ASP A 501 18.47 5.72 -11.84
#